data_AF-A0A814U187-F1
#
_entry.id   AF-A0A814U187-F1
#
_cell.length_a   1.000
_cell.length_b   1.000
_cell.length_c   1.000
_cell.angle_alpha   90.00
_cell.angle_beta   90.00
_cell.angle_gamma   90.00
#
_symmetry.space_group_name_H-M   'P 1'
#
loop_
_entity.id
_entity.type
_entity.pdbx_description
1 polymer ?
#
loop_
_entity_poly.entity_id
_entity_poly.type
_entity_poly.pdbx_seq_one_letter_code
_entity_poly.pdbx_strand_id
1 'polypeptide(L)'
;LYAHGTGCSICIAHILKRSDRLLDYQYLILSTPSICLKMRPTRTLFFIARAFSNLSPHLRLPIEGNMNNVYTNDEAMVTAYRTDPLVHDRWPARSLCVFLELGHLLETTPVRFSVPVLVQHGMDDTITPFETIKKWKEERVMGDDIELKLWSDHMHELHNDVGRINVLNYALEWILKHLDSNQNQQQGN
;
A
#
# COMPACT_ATOMS: atom_id res chain seq x y z
N LEU A 1 3.11 -13.05 -0.39
CA LEU A 1 3.26 -11.87 -1.27
C LEU A 1 3.58 -10.66 -0.40
N TYR A 2 4.65 -9.92 -0.72
CA TYR A 2 4.95 -8.62 -0.10
C TYR A 2 4.64 -7.52 -1.10
N ALA A 3 3.79 -6.59 -0.73
CA ALA A 3 3.41 -5.45 -1.56
C ALA A 3 3.71 -4.15 -0.80
N HIS A 4 4.05 -3.09 -1.53
CA HIS A 4 4.32 -1.78 -0.97
C HIS A 4 3.55 -0.68 -1.72
N GLY A 5 3.07 0.34 -0.99
CA GLY A 5 2.53 1.57 -1.56
C GLY A 5 1.37 1.30 -2.54
N THR A 6 1.54 1.75 -3.78
CA THR A 6 0.56 1.50 -4.87
C THR A 6 0.40 0.00 -5.17
N GLY A 7 1.44 -0.80 -4.98
CA GLY A 7 1.39 -2.25 -5.14
C GLY A 7 0.39 -2.91 -4.18
N CYS A 8 0.24 -2.38 -2.97
CA CYS A 8 -0.79 -2.82 -2.02
C CYS A 8 -2.19 -2.56 -2.60
N SER A 9 -2.43 -1.36 -3.12
CA SER A 9 -3.72 -0.99 -3.70
C SER A 9 -4.08 -1.89 -4.88
N ILE A 10 -3.11 -2.20 -5.74
CA ILE A 10 -3.30 -3.15 -6.85
C ILE A 10 -3.61 -4.55 -6.32
N CYS A 11 -2.89 -5.03 -5.30
CA CYS A 11 -3.11 -6.34 -4.70
C CYS A 11 -4.52 -6.45 -4.10
N ILE A 12 -4.97 -5.46 -3.33
CA ILE A 12 -6.30 -5.46 -2.71
C ILE A 12 -7.38 -5.42 -3.80
N ALA A 13 -7.21 -4.57 -4.83
CA ALA A 13 -8.13 -4.50 -5.96
C ALA A 13 -8.22 -5.83 -6.73
N HIS A 14 -7.11 -6.53 -6.84
CA HIS A 14 -7.04 -7.85 -7.46
C HIS A 14 -7.84 -8.89 -6.67
N ILE A 15 -7.72 -8.88 -5.33
CA ILE A 15 -8.47 -9.75 -4.42
C ILE A 15 -9.98 -9.47 -4.55
N LEU A 16 -10.38 -8.19 -4.50
CA LEU A 16 -11.78 -7.77 -4.66
C LEU A 16 -12.40 -8.26 -5.98
N LYS A 17 -11.62 -8.27 -7.06
CA LYS A 17 -12.09 -8.77 -8.37
C LYS A 17 -12.16 -10.28 -8.47
N ARG A 18 -11.48 -11.03 -7.59
CA ARG A 18 -11.35 -12.49 -7.71
C ARG A 18 -12.33 -13.29 -6.87
N SER A 19 -13.09 -12.64 -5.97
CA SER A 19 -14.15 -13.11 -5.04
C SER A 19 -14.08 -14.54 -4.48
N ASP A 20 -13.79 -15.56 -5.29
CA ASP A 20 -13.84 -16.98 -4.96
C ASP A 20 -12.68 -17.82 -5.53
N ARG A 21 -11.73 -17.21 -6.26
CA ARG A 21 -10.55 -17.94 -6.75
C ARG A 21 -9.47 -18.01 -5.69
N LEU A 22 -8.93 -19.21 -5.51
CA LEU A 22 -7.75 -19.44 -4.69
C LEU A 22 -6.62 -18.50 -5.12
N LEU A 23 -5.98 -17.89 -4.13
CA LEU A 23 -4.80 -17.07 -4.32
C LEU A 23 -3.58 -17.99 -4.43
N ASP A 24 -2.67 -17.68 -5.34
CA ASP A 24 -1.42 -18.44 -5.53
C ASP A 24 -0.39 -18.18 -4.42
N TYR A 25 -0.79 -17.51 -3.33
CA TYR A 25 0.03 -17.20 -2.17
C TYR A 25 -0.74 -17.51 -0.88
N GLN A 26 0.01 -17.96 0.13
CA GLN A 26 -0.55 -18.38 1.42
C GLN A 26 -0.58 -17.26 2.47
N TYR A 27 0.23 -16.19 2.28
CA TYR A 27 0.35 -15.09 3.23
C TYR A 27 0.53 -13.77 2.47
N LEU A 28 0.02 -12.67 3.04
CA LEU A 28 0.10 -11.33 2.45
C LEU A 28 0.69 -10.33 3.43
N ILE A 29 1.69 -9.57 2.99
CA ILE A 29 2.24 -8.43 3.71
C ILE A 29 1.98 -7.17 2.90
N LEU A 30 1.27 -6.23 3.50
CA LEU A 30 0.93 -4.94 2.93
C LEU A 30 1.73 -3.84 3.65
N SER A 31 2.81 -3.38 3.04
CA SER A 31 3.64 -2.28 3.53
C SER A 31 3.11 -0.95 3.01
N THR A 32 2.71 -0.07 3.93
CA THR A 32 2.21 1.28 3.68
C THR A 32 1.18 1.39 2.55
N PRO A 33 -0.01 0.77 2.71
CA PRO A 33 -0.98 0.69 1.63
C PRO A 33 -1.48 2.06 1.18
N SER A 34 -1.38 2.40 -0.11
CA SER A 34 -1.88 3.69 -0.63
C SER A 34 -3.40 3.68 -0.89
N ILE A 35 -4.19 3.52 0.18
CA ILE A 35 -5.66 3.34 0.11
C ILE A 35 -6.40 4.67 0.14
N CYS A 36 -5.82 5.71 0.76
CA CYS A 36 -6.41 7.04 0.81
C CYS A 36 -5.31 8.09 0.79
N LEU A 37 -5.28 8.89 -0.28
CA LEU A 37 -4.41 10.06 -0.31
C LEU A 37 -4.93 11.13 0.65
N LYS A 38 -4.01 11.80 1.34
CA LYS A 38 -4.27 12.95 2.22
C LYS A 38 -5.05 14.06 1.52
N MET A 39 -4.82 14.26 0.23
CA MET A 39 -5.53 15.24 -0.60
C MET A 39 -6.51 14.53 -1.54
N ARG A 40 -7.81 14.81 -1.37
CA ARG A 40 -8.83 14.38 -2.33
C ARG A 40 -9.12 15.50 -3.31
N PRO A 41 -9.04 15.27 -4.62
CA PRO A 41 -9.65 16.18 -5.57
C PRO A 41 -11.15 16.26 -5.27
N THR A 42 -11.75 17.44 -5.39
CA THR A 42 -13.20 17.58 -5.28
C THR A 42 -13.87 16.67 -6.33
N ARG A 43 -15.09 16.18 -6.05
CA ARG A 43 -15.82 15.30 -7.00
C ARG A 43 -15.86 15.90 -8.41
N THR A 44 -16.12 17.20 -8.51
CA THR A 44 -16.15 17.94 -9.78
C THR A 44 -14.78 17.93 -10.47
N LEU A 45 -13.71 18.25 -9.75
CA LEU A 45 -12.35 18.25 -10.30
C LEU A 45 -11.95 16.85 -10.76
N PHE A 46 -12.33 15.81 -10.02
CA PHE A 46 -12.11 14.43 -10.39
C PHE A 46 -12.84 14.05 -11.69
N PHE A 47 -14.11 14.41 -11.87
CA PHE A 47 -14.84 14.15 -13.12
C PHE A 47 -14.23 14.88 -14.31
N ILE A 48 -13.81 16.14 -14.13
CA ILE A 48 -13.12 16.91 -15.17
C ILE A 48 -11.79 16.24 -15.52
N ALA A 49 -10.99 15.88 -14.51
CA ALA A 49 -9.71 15.18 -14.69
C ALA A 49 -9.91 13.83 -15.40
N ARG A 50 -10.96 13.08 -15.06
CA ARG A 50 -11.30 11.81 -15.71
C ARG A 50 -11.67 12.00 -17.18
N ALA A 51 -12.52 12.97 -17.50
CA ALA A 51 -12.89 13.28 -18.87
C ALA A 51 -11.66 13.71 -19.69
N PHE A 52 -10.82 14.59 -19.12
CA PHE A 52 -9.59 15.04 -19.74
C PHE A 52 -8.56 13.91 -19.91
N SER A 53 -8.50 12.96 -18.96
CA SER A 53 -7.61 11.80 -19.03
C SER A 53 -7.93 10.86 -20.19
N ASN A 54 -9.17 10.88 -20.71
CA ASN A 54 -9.54 10.10 -21.90
C ASN A 54 -9.12 10.82 -23.19
N LEU A 55 -9.07 12.15 -23.19
CA LEU A 55 -8.66 12.94 -24.34
C LEU A 55 -7.13 12.97 -24.51
N SER A 56 -6.41 13.05 -23.39
CA SER A 56 -4.94 13.13 -23.36
C SER A 56 -4.34 12.09 -22.40
N PRO A 57 -4.54 10.77 -22.64
CA PRO A 57 -4.17 9.72 -21.69
C PRO A 57 -2.66 9.62 -21.43
N HIS A 58 -1.84 10.01 -22.41
CA HIS A 58 -0.39 9.95 -22.35
C HIS A 58 0.26 11.23 -21.79
N LEU A 59 -0.52 12.27 -21.48
CA LEU A 59 0.01 13.47 -20.86
C LEU A 59 0.64 13.12 -19.51
N ARG A 60 1.92 13.47 -19.33
CA ARG A 60 2.68 13.17 -18.12
C ARG A 60 2.52 14.30 -17.11
N LEU A 61 1.85 14.00 -16.00
CA LEU A 61 1.61 14.93 -14.90
C LEU A 61 2.60 14.68 -13.75
N PRO A 62 3.14 15.73 -13.12
CA PRO A 62 4.03 15.57 -11.97
C PRO A 62 3.28 14.99 -10.77
N ILE A 63 3.98 14.21 -9.95
CA ILE A 63 3.52 13.73 -8.65
C ILE A 63 4.40 14.36 -7.58
N GLU A 64 3.79 15.09 -6.65
CA GLU A 64 4.48 15.88 -5.63
C GLU A 64 5.38 15.03 -4.71
N GLY A 65 5.11 13.74 -4.58
CA GLY A 65 5.88 12.83 -3.71
C GLY A 65 7.38 12.82 -4.01
N ASN A 66 7.81 13.05 -5.25
CA ASN A 66 9.24 13.02 -5.59
C ASN A 66 10.01 14.30 -5.19
N MET A 67 9.32 15.39 -4.84
CA MET A 67 9.97 16.69 -4.65
C MET A 67 10.39 16.97 -3.19
N ASN A 68 9.67 16.46 -2.18
CA ASN A 68 9.73 17.01 -0.82
C ASN A 68 10.21 16.06 0.30
N ASN A 69 11.02 15.04 0.00
CA ASN A 69 11.48 14.06 0.99
C ASN A 69 10.34 13.51 1.89
N VAL A 70 9.36 12.84 1.25
CA VAL A 70 8.17 12.34 1.95
C VAL A 70 8.17 10.83 2.14
N TYR A 71 9.21 10.15 1.66
CA TYR A 71 9.28 8.69 1.62
C TYR A 71 10.04 8.09 2.80
N THR A 72 11.11 8.74 3.27
CA THR A 72 11.99 8.18 4.29
C THR A 72 12.79 9.26 5.02
N ASN A 73 13.14 9.00 6.27
CA ASN A 73 14.08 9.78 7.05
C ASN A 73 15.56 9.49 6.72
N ASP A 74 15.88 8.46 5.91
CA ASP A 74 17.24 8.09 5.53
C ASP A 74 17.71 8.93 4.32
N GLU A 75 18.53 9.95 4.58
CA GLU A 75 19.05 10.86 3.55
C GLU A 75 19.82 10.16 2.42
N ALA A 76 20.47 9.02 2.71
CA ALA A 76 21.17 8.25 1.70
C ALA A 76 20.18 7.59 0.73
N MET A 77 19.06 7.07 1.25
CA MET A 77 17.98 6.51 0.43
C MET A 77 17.26 7.59 -0.37
N VAL A 78 17.06 8.78 0.18
CA VAL A 78 16.53 9.94 -0.57
C VAL A 78 17.43 10.27 -1.75
N THR A 79 18.74 10.29 -1.54
CA THR A 79 19.71 10.58 -2.60
C THR A 79 19.71 9.48 -3.65
N ALA A 80 19.71 8.22 -3.24
CA ALA A 80 19.62 7.08 -4.15
C ALA A 80 18.36 7.13 -5.01
N TYR A 81 17.19 7.38 -4.40
CA TYR A 81 15.91 7.49 -5.10
C TYR A 81 15.91 8.62 -6.14
N ARG A 82 16.43 9.80 -5.78
CA ARG A 82 16.48 10.98 -6.67
C ARG A 82 17.46 10.84 -7.83
N THR A 83 18.50 10.03 -7.66
CA THR A 83 19.55 9.85 -8.67
C THR A 83 19.36 8.60 -9.52
N ASP A 84 18.41 7.74 -9.18
CA ASP A 84 18.07 6.54 -9.96
C ASP A 84 17.39 6.94 -11.29
N PRO A 85 17.98 6.63 -12.46
CA PRO A 85 17.41 6.96 -13.77
C PRO A 85 16.11 6.20 -14.10
N LEU A 86 15.77 5.15 -13.36
CA LEU A 86 14.54 4.38 -13.53
C LEU A 86 13.38 4.96 -12.73
N VAL A 87 13.66 5.81 -11.74
CA VAL A 87 12.63 6.53 -10.98
C VAL A 87 12.09 7.68 -11.83
N HIS A 88 10.77 7.82 -11.85
CA HIS A 88 10.09 8.89 -12.57
C HIS A 88 9.14 9.67 -11.66
N ASP A 89 9.18 11.00 -11.79
CA ASP A 89 8.34 11.94 -11.05
C ASP A 89 6.99 12.23 -11.74
N ARG A 90 6.76 11.66 -12.93
CA ARG A 90 5.58 11.94 -13.75
C ARG A 90 4.82 10.70 -14.17
N TRP A 91 3.52 10.71 -13.93
CA TRP A 91 2.61 9.65 -14.36
C TRP A 91 1.75 10.08 -15.54
N PRO A 92 1.38 9.15 -16.45
CA PRO A 92 0.32 9.40 -17.42
C PRO A 92 -0.97 9.81 -16.70
N ALA A 93 -1.67 10.82 -17.23
CA ALA A 93 -2.91 11.34 -16.66
C ALA A 93 -3.95 10.24 -16.46
N ARG A 94 -4.01 9.27 -17.38
CA ARG A 94 -4.90 8.11 -17.25
C ARG A 94 -4.53 7.23 -16.05
N SER A 95 -3.25 6.96 -15.82
CA SER A 95 -2.78 6.17 -14.68
C SER A 95 -3.08 6.85 -13.36
N LEU A 96 -2.87 8.18 -13.27
CA LEU A 96 -3.22 8.94 -12.08
C LEU A 96 -4.74 8.90 -11.81
N CYS A 97 -5.56 9.04 -12.84
CA CYS A 97 -7.02 8.91 -12.71
C CYS A 97 -7.42 7.53 -12.19
N VAL A 98 -6.86 6.45 -12.74
CA VAL A 98 -7.14 5.07 -12.30
C VAL A 98 -6.69 4.86 -10.86
N PHE A 99 -5.55 5.41 -10.46
CA PHE A 99 -5.06 5.33 -9.08
C PHE A 99 -6.00 6.03 -8.09
N LEU A 100 -6.52 7.21 -8.44
CA LEU A 100 -7.51 7.93 -7.63
C LEU A 100 -8.85 7.17 -7.55
N GLU A 101 -9.32 6.59 -8.66
CA GLU A 101 -10.49 5.70 -8.69
C GLU A 101 -10.28 4.51 -7.75
N LEU A 102 -9.09 3.92 -7.79
CA LEU A 102 -8.74 2.77 -6.98
C LEU A 102 -8.70 3.10 -5.49
N GLY A 103 -8.08 4.21 -5.09
CA GLY A 103 -8.09 4.64 -3.69
C GLY A 103 -9.52 4.81 -3.16
N HIS A 104 -10.39 5.48 -3.93
CA HIS A 104 -11.79 5.63 -3.53
C HIS A 104 -12.53 4.29 -3.42
N LEU A 105 -12.33 3.38 -4.37
CA LEU A 105 -12.90 2.04 -4.33
C LEU A 105 -12.47 1.29 -3.06
N LEU A 106 -11.17 1.29 -2.75
CA LEU A 106 -10.61 0.55 -1.62
C LEU A 106 -11.03 1.11 -0.26
N GLU A 107 -11.26 2.41 -0.16
CA GLU A 107 -11.80 3.03 1.06
C GLU A 107 -13.27 2.67 1.30
N THR A 108 -14.05 2.56 0.23
CA THR A 108 -15.52 2.43 0.32
C THR A 108 -16.00 0.99 0.23
N THR A 109 -15.17 0.07 -0.26
CA THR A 109 -15.54 -1.32 -0.48
C THR A 109 -14.94 -2.20 0.62
N PRO A 110 -15.75 -2.97 1.35
CA PRO A 110 -15.24 -3.98 2.27
C PRO A 110 -14.43 -5.04 1.51
N VAL A 111 -13.29 -5.45 2.07
CA VAL A 111 -12.45 -6.53 1.55
C VAL A 111 -12.38 -7.65 2.57
N ARG A 112 -12.56 -8.89 2.12
CA ARG A 112 -12.29 -10.09 2.91
C ARG A 112 -11.01 -10.74 2.43
N PHE A 113 -10.04 -10.90 3.32
CA PHE A 113 -8.85 -11.69 3.07
C PHE A 113 -9.07 -13.13 3.55
N SER A 114 -8.78 -14.09 2.67
CA SER A 114 -8.87 -15.53 2.95
C SER A 114 -7.54 -16.15 3.39
N VAL A 115 -6.52 -15.31 3.55
CA VAL A 115 -5.16 -15.67 3.97
C VAL A 115 -4.73 -14.75 5.09
N PRO A 116 -3.80 -15.16 5.98
CA PRO A 116 -3.23 -14.26 6.97
C PRO A 116 -2.64 -13.01 6.33
N VAL A 117 -2.90 -11.85 6.92
CA VAL A 117 -2.43 -10.55 6.43
C VAL A 117 -1.72 -9.77 7.52
N LEU A 118 -0.50 -9.34 7.24
CA LEU A 118 0.20 -8.32 8.00
C LEU A 118 0.11 -6.98 7.26
N VAL A 119 -0.44 -5.97 7.91
CA VAL A 119 -0.40 -4.58 7.45
C VAL A 119 0.63 -3.83 8.28
N GLN A 120 1.64 -3.24 7.65
CA GLN A 120 2.65 -2.40 8.29
C GLN A 120 2.49 -0.95 7.81
N HIS A 121 2.45 0.02 8.70
CA HIS A 121 2.31 1.44 8.32
C HIS A 121 3.15 2.38 9.20
N GLY A 122 3.74 3.41 8.60
CA GLY A 122 4.50 4.44 9.32
C GLY A 122 3.58 5.52 9.88
N MET A 123 3.77 5.90 11.14
CA MET A 123 2.94 6.94 11.78
C MET A 123 3.23 8.35 11.25
N ASP A 124 4.43 8.56 10.69
CA ASP A 124 4.84 9.85 10.13
C ASP A 124 4.66 9.91 8.61
N ASP A 125 3.96 8.92 8.03
CA ASP A 125 3.61 8.91 6.62
C ASP A 125 2.71 10.11 6.27
N THR A 126 3.29 11.04 5.52
CA THR A 126 2.59 12.25 5.07
C THR A 126 1.80 12.05 3.76
N ILE A 127 2.06 10.96 3.04
CA ILE A 127 1.37 10.60 1.79
C ILE A 127 0.03 9.93 2.12
N THR A 128 0.08 8.93 2.99
CA THR A 128 -1.10 8.17 3.45
C THR A 128 -1.17 8.23 4.97
N PRO A 129 -2.02 9.10 5.55
CA PRO A 129 -2.13 9.24 7.00
C PRO A 129 -2.51 7.93 7.69
N PHE A 130 -1.78 7.55 8.74
CA PHE A 130 -1.96 6.26 9.43
C PHE A 130 -3.36 6.09 10.02
N GLU A 131 -4.03 7.18 10.41
CA GLU A 131 -5.40 7.17 10.93
C GLU A 131 -6.37 6.62 9.88
N THR A 132 -6.09 6.88 8.61
CA THR A 132 -6.92 6.37 7.52
C THR A 132 -6.74 4.87 7.35
N ILE A 133 -5.52 4.36 7.53
CA ILE A 133 -5.25 2.92 7.50
C ILE A 133 -5.86 2.22 8.71
N LYS A 134 -5.78 2.82 9.89
CA LYS A 134 -6.45 2.31 11.08
C LYS A 134 -7.97 2.21 10.86
N LYS A 135 -8.59 3.29 10.39
CA LYS A 135 -10.03 3.31 10.06
C LYS A 135 -10.38 2.27 8.99
N TRP A 136 -9.60 2.18 7.92
CA TRP A 136 -9.80 1.19 6.87
C TRP A 136 -9.74 -0.24 7.41
N LYS A 137 -8.73 -0.55 8.25
CA LYS A 137 -8.59 -1.85 8.91
C LYS A 137 -9.79 -2.18 9.79
N GLU A 138 -10.31 -1.19 10.52
CA GLU A 138 -11.43 -1.40 11.45
C GLU A 138 -12.77 -1.55 10.72
N GLU A 139 -13.03 -0.74 9.69
CA GLU A 139 -14.36 -0.64 9.11
C GLU A 139 -14.54 -1.39 7.77
N ARG A 140 -13.45 -1.79 7.10
CA ARG A 140 -13.50 -2.35 5.74
C ARG A 140 -12.80 -3.70 5.62
N VAL A 141 -11.86 -4.01 6.49
CA VAL A 141 -11.09 -5.26 6.40
C VAL A 141 -11.74 -6.36 7.23
N MET A 142 -11.99 -7.49 6.58
CA MET A 142 -12.47 -8.72 7.19
C MET A 142 -11.47 -9.85 6.92
N GLY A 143 -11.37 -10.79 7.85
CA GLY A 143 -10.49 -11.94 7.76
C GLY A 143 -10.27 -12.54 9.14
N ASP A 144 -9.83 -13.79 9.18
CA ASP A 144 -9.70 -14.51 10.45
C ASP A 144 -8.36 -14.21 11.14
N ASP A 145 -7.37 -13.74 10.37
CA ASP A 145 -6.02 -13.45 10.84
C ASP A 145 -5.46 -12.19 10.14
N ILE A 146 -5.73 -11.04 10.74
CA ILE A 146 -5.33 -9.73 10.21
C ILE A 146 -4.60 -8.94 11.31
N GLU A 147 -3.33 -8.69 11.09
CA GLU A 147 -2.48 -7.93 11.99
C GLU A 147 -2.20 -6.53 11.43
N LEU A 148 -2.28 -5.51 12.28
CA LEU A 148 -1.85 -4.15 11.95
C LEU A 148 -0.70 -3.73 12.87
N LYS A 149 0.46 -3.45 12.28
CA LYS A 149 1.64 -2.92 12.97
C LYS A 149 1.90 -1.48 12.53
N LEU A 150 1.75 -0.55 13.47
CA LEU A 150 2.13 0.85 13.29
C LEU A 150 3.57 1.06 13.79
N TRP A 151 4.36 1.80 13.01
CA TRP A 151 5.76 2.13 13.28
C TRP A 151 5.87 3.62 13.61
N SER A 152 6.21 3.93 14.86
CA SER A 152 6.52 5.31 15.28
C SER A 152 7.79 5.80 14.57
N ASP A 153 7.84 7.10 14.26
CA ASP A 153 9.00 7.76 13.64
C ASP A 153 9.39 7.23 12.25
N HIS A 154 8.49 6.48 11.59
CA HIS A 154 8.70 5.97 10.24
C HIS A 154 7.75 6.64 9.24
N MET A 155 8.27 6.89 8.03
CA MET A 155 7.56 7.49 6.91
C MET A 155 6.96 6.42 5.97
N HIS A 156 6.76 6.75 4.69
CA HIS A 156 6.07 5.90 3.72
C HIS A 156 6.86 4.65 3.31
N GLU A 157 8.18 4.71 3.14
CA GLU A 157 9.01 3.60 2.68
C GLU A 157 9.69 2.88 3.85
N LEU A 158 8.90 2.17 4.65
CA LEU A 158 9.38 1.47 5.85
C LEU A 158 10.62 0.58 5.64
N HIS A 159 10.73 -0.06 4.47
CA HIS A 159 11.83 -0.96 4.14
C HIS A 159 13.11 -0.22 3.70
N ASN A 160 13.01 1.07 3.38
CA ASN A 160 14.14 1.94 3.10
C ASN A 160 14.46 2.88 4.29
N ASP A 161 13.57 2.95 5.28
CA ASP A 161 13.70 3.92 6.37
C ASP A 161 14.83 3.63 7.37
N VAL A 162 15.14 4.64 8.19
CA VAL A 162 15.98 4.47 9.36
C VAL A 162 15.32 3.45 10.29
N GLY A 163 16.01 2.34 10.58
CA GLY A 163 15.42 1.24 11.35
C GLY A 163 14.75 0.15 10.51
N ARG A 164 14.84 0.20 9.17
CA ARG A 164 14.32 -0.83 8.22
C ARG A 164 14.59 -2.28 8.61
N ILE A 165 15.73 -2.58 9.25
CA ILE A 165 16.05 -3.95 9.69
C ILE A 165 15.02 -4.45 10.71
N ASN A 166 14.51 -3.59 11.60
CA ASN A 166 13.47 -3.96 12.54
C ASN A 166 12.14 -4.21 11.82
N VAL A 167 11.80 -3.38 10.82
CA VAL A 167 10.60 -3.56 9.99
C VAL A 167 10.63 -4.91 9.26
N LEU A 168 11.78 -5.23 8.64
CA LEU A 168 11.98 -6.47 7.88
C LEU A 168 12.03 -7.70 8.80
N ASN A 169 12.70 -7.60 9.95
CA ASN A 169 12.74 -8.68 10.93
C ASN A 169 11.35 -8.99 11.48
N TYR A 170 10.55 -7.97 11.78
CA TYR A 170 9.16 -8.17 12.21
C TYR A 170 8.33 -8.91 11.15
N ALA A 171 8.47 -8.52 9.88
CA ALA A 171 7.80 -9.22 8.78
C ALA A 171 8.28 -10.68 8.65
N LEU A 172 9.59 -10.93 8.81
CA LEU A 172 10.16 -12.27 8.77
C LEU A 172 9.67 -13.14 9.94
N GLU A 173 9.72 -12.63 11.16
CA GLU A 173 9.22 -13.31 12.36
C GLU A 173 7.73 -13.63 12.24
N TRP A 174 6.95 -12.69 11.70
CA TRP A 174 5.55 -12.91 11.39
C TRP A 174 5.39 -14.06 10.39
N ILE A 175 6.17 -14.11 9.30
CA ILE A 175 6.12 -15.23 8.35
C ILE A 175 6.46 -16.57 9.03
N LEU A 176 7.56 -16.62 9.79
CA LEU A 176 8.02 -17.85 10.44
C LEU A 176 6.98 -18.41 11.42
N LYS A 177 6.35 -17.53 12.23
CA LYS A 177 5.27 -17.92 13.14
C LYS A 177 4.10 -18.60 12.42
N HIS A 178 3.73 -18.13 11.23
CA HIS A 178 2.63 -18.72 10.45
C HIS A 178 3.05 -20.02 9.74
N LEU A 179 4.32 -20.17 9.39
CA LEU A 179 4.86 -21.42 8.84
C LEU A 179 4.84 -22.53 9.89
N ASP A 180 5.33 -22.25 11.10
CA ASP A 180 5.37 -23.22 12.20
C ASP A 180 3.95 -23.64 12.63
N SER A 181 3.02 -22.69 12.67
CA SER A 181 1.62 -22.97 13.02
C SER A 181 0.95 -23.91 12.02
N ASN A 182 1.22 -23.74 10.71
CA ASN A 182 0.71 -24.62 9.67
C ASN A 182 1.32 -26.03 9.73
N GLN A 183 2.62 -26.14 10.04
CA GLN A 183 3.28 -27.45 10.19
C GLN A 183 2.68 -28.25 11.35
N ASN A 184 2.43 -27.60 12.49
CA ASN A 184 1.83 -28.25 13.65
C ASN A 184 0.39 -28.71 13.39
N GLN A 185 -0.39 -27.96 12.59
CA GLN A 185 -1.74 -28.37 12.17
C GLN A 185 -1.73 -29.56 11.20
N GLN A 186 -0.70 -29.68 10.35
CA GLN A 186 -0.56 -30.79 9.41
C GLN A 186 -0.04 -32.08 10.07
N GLN A 187 0.72 -32.00 11.16
CA GLN A 187 1.22 -33.16 11.91
C GLN A 187 0.24 -33.70 12.96
N GLY A 188 -0.76 -32.90 13.34
CA GLY A 188 -1.79 -33.28 14.32
C GLY A 188 -3.06 -33.91 13.75
N ASN A 189 -3.14 -34.09 12.42
CA ASN A 189 -4.20 -34.82 11.70
C ASN A 189 -3.65 -36.14 11.13
#